data_AF-A0A645CAT8-F1
#
_entry.id   AF-A0A645CAT8-F1
#
_cell.length_a   1.000
_cell.length_b   1.000
_cell.length_c   1.000
_cell.angle_alpha   90.00
_cell.angle_beta   90.00
_cell.angle_gamma   90.00
#
_symmetry.space_group_name_H-M   'P 1'
#
loop_
_entity.id
_entity.type
_entity.pdbx_description
1 polymer ?
#
loop_
_entity_poly.entity_id
_entity_poly.type
_entity_poly.pdbx_seq_one_letter_code
_entity_poly.pdbx_strand_id
1 'polypeptide(L)'
;MFAATLIFLTIIFKLTKNNKQLAYVVFICGNLIILASHFTLQINWFDYLPIPLASYFSMQHGTIFPLLPFSGYILIGSSLGYLLQNVSAEARNSFIIKKFFLIGLPYVIFGVLFDIWYANGGVNIIGSSPIQLGVSIYRVGLSMWIISVSAFLSKFLTVLQPLLSMLSKRSLFIYVIHLLIIYGSPISPGIRHFFFNVDVGTAFYCALFVIFFSILLVYMYDTSSKNENASNFYKYVMVALIIYMLLI
;
A
#
# COMPACT_ATOMS: atom_id res chain seq x y z
N MET A 1 -8.46 7.49 3.09
CA MET A 1 -7.01 7.64 2.82
C MET A 1 -6.68 7.76 1.34
N PHE A 2 -6.84 6.70 0.52
CA PHE A 2 -6.41 6.69 -0.89
C PHE A 2 -6.90 7.88 -1.72
N ALA A 3 -8.18 8.23 -1.63
CA ALA A 3 -8.74 9.38 -2.35
C ALA A 3 -8.03 10.70 -1.98
N ALA A 4 -7.80 10.96 -0.70
CA ALA A 4 -7.08 12.14 -0.23
C ALA A 4 -5.63 12.18 -0.77
N THR A 5 -4.92 11.05 -0.76
CA THR A 5 -3.55 10.97 -1.30
C THR A 5 -3.53 11.20 -2.82
N LEU A 6 -4.52 10.69 -3.56
CA LEU A 6 -4.62 10.89 -5.01
C LEU A 6 -4.99 12.33 -5.40
N ILE A 7 -5.87 12.98 -4.62
CA ILE A 7 -6.15 14.40 -4.79
C ILE A 7 -4.87 15.21 -4.56
N PHE A 8 -4.13 14.91 -3.49
CA PHE A 8 -2.85 15.56 -3.20
C PHE A 8 -1.83 15.36 -4.33
N LEU A 9 -1.70 14.14 -4.85
CA LEU A 9 -0.84 13.84 -6.00
C LEU A 9 -1.26 14.63 -7.24
N THR A 10 -2.56 14.76 -7.49
CA THR A 10 -3.11 15.53 -8.63
C THR A 10 -2.82 17.02 -8.51
N ILE A 11 -2.88 17.57 -7.28
CA ILE A 11 -2.49 18.95 -7.01
C ILE A 11 -1.00 19.15 -7.32
N ILE A 12 -0.12 18.29 -6.81
CA ILE A 12 1.32 18.36 -7.10
C ILE A 12 1.57 18.25 -8.61
N PHE A 13 0.90 17.31 -9.28
CA PHE A 13 1.00 17.13 -10.73
C PHE A 13 0.73 18.45 -11.48
N LYS A 14 -0.35 19.16 -11.13
CA LYS A 14 -0.69 20.46 -11.75
C LYS A 14 0.34 21.56 -11.46
N LEU A 15 1.02 21.51 -10.32
CA LEU A 15 2.02 22.51 -9.92
C LEU A 15 3.40 22.25 -10.53
N THR A 16 3.69 21.02 -10.93
CA THR A 16 5.00 20.63 -11.48
C THR A 16 5.04 20.75 -13.00
N LYS A 17 6.19 21.14 -13.55
CA LYS A 17 6.33 21.41 -14.99
C LYS A 17 6.73 20.18 -15.81
N ASN A 18 7.37 19.19 -15.19
CA ASN A 18 7.84 17.99 -15.88
C ASN A 18 7.86 16.75 -14.96
N ASN A 19 7.93 15.56 -15.56
CA ASN A 19 7.89 14.28 -14.84
C ASN A 19 9.05 14.09 -13.86
N LYS A 20 10.23 14.66 -14.15
CA LYS A 20 11.39 14.58 -13.25
C LYS A 20 11.15 15.40 -11.98
N GLN A 21 10.70 16.65 -12.12
CA GLN A 21 10.35 17.52 -11.02
C GLN A 21 9.23 16.90 -10.18
N LEU A 22 8.21 16.34 -10.82
CA LEU A 22 7.15 15.60 -10.14
C LEU A 22 7.70 14.43 -9.33
N ALA A 23 8.57 13.60 -9.91
CA ALA A 23 9.20 12.50 -9.20
C ALA A 23 9.95 12.99 -7.94
N TYR A 24 10.74 14.06 -8.05
CA TYR A 24 11.48 14.60 -6.89
C TYR A 24 10.57 15.21 -5.83
N VAL A 25 9.59 16.03 -6.21
CA VAL A 25 8.68 16.68 -5.27
C VAL A 25 7.88 15.64 -4.51
N VAL A 26 7.30 14.66 -5.21
CA VAL A 26 6.52 13.58 -4.61
C VAL A 26 7.41 12.69 -3.72
N PHE A 27 8.68 12.46 -4.08
CA PHE A 27 9.64 11.75 -3.24
C PHE A 27 9.90 12.48 -1.92
N ILE A 28 10.15 13.79 -2.00
CA ILE A 28 10.40 14.64 -0.82
C ILE A 28 9.15 14.68 0.07
N CYS A 29 7.98 14.95 -0.50
CA CYS A 29 6.71 14.93 0.24
C CYS A 29 6.46 13.58 0.90
N GLY A 30 6.72 12.47 0.20
CA GLY A 30 6.54 11.13 0.75
C GLY A 30 7.41 10.86 1.97
N ASN A 31 8.69 11.25 1.92
CA ASN A 31 9.60 11.15 3.07
C ASN A 31 9.19 12.08 4.22
N LEU A 32 8.79 13.32 3.92
CA LEU A 32 8.31 14.26 4.94
C LEU A 32 7.05 13.73 5.64
N ILE A 33 6.13 13.09 4.93
CA ILE A 33 4.94 12.46 5.53
C ILE A 33 5.33 11.30 6.45
N ILE A 34 6.29 10.46 6.04
CA ILE A 34 6.77 9.36 6.90
C ILE A 34 7.41 9.94 8.17
N LEU A 35 8.24 10.97 8.08
CA LEU A 35 8.83 11.63 9.24
C LEU A 35 7.78 12.30 10.13
N ALA A 36 6.82 13.01 9.52
CA ALA A 36 5.72 13.65 10.22
C ALA A 36 4.84 12.66 10.98
N SER A 37 4.73 11.40 10.50
CA SER A 37 3.90 10.38 11.13
C SER A 37 4.22 10.19 12.62
N HIS A 38 5.50 10.23 12.98
CA HIS A 38 5.94 10.09 14.38
C HIS A 38 5.33 11.17 15.29
N PHE A 39 5.40 12.43 14.86
CA PHE A 39 4.86 13.55 15.62
C PHE A 39 3.34 13.51 15.66
N THR A 40 2.69 13.13 14.55
CA THR A 40 1.22 13.04 14.51
C THR A 40 0.66 11.98 15.43
N LEU A 41 1.39 10.89 15.69
CA LEU A 41 0.97 9.84 16.63
C LEU A 41 1.00 10.27 18.10
N GLN A 42 1.76 11.31 18.44
CA GLN A 42 1.87 11.81 19.82
C GLN A 42 0.72 12.75 20.19
N ILE A 43 -0.07 13.19 19.21
CA ILE A 43 -1.16 14.15 19.40
C ILE A 43 -2.48 13.39 19.50
N ASN A 44 -3.29 13.71 20.52
CA ASN A 44 -4.67 13.26 20.59
C ASN A 44 -5.57 14.13 19.69
N TRP A 45 -5.70 13.75 18.42
CA TRP A 45 -6.46 14.51 17.44
C TRP A 45 -7.96 14.63 17.76
N PHE A 46 -8.52 13.76 18.61
CA PHE A 46 -9.93 13.83 19.00
C PHE A 46 -10.25 15.01 19.92
N ASP A 47 -9.22 15.63 20.52
CA ASP A 47 -9.38 16.84 21.33
C ASP A 47 -9.51 18.11 20.46
N TYR A 48 -9.07 18.04 19.20
CA TYR A 48 -8.96 19.20 18.30
C TYR A 48 -9.83 19.11 17.05
N LEU A 49 -10.19 17.90 16.62
CA LEU A 49 -10.91 17.64 15.37
C LEU A 49 -12.14 16.75 15.61
N PRO A 50 -13.21 16.92 14.82
CA PRO A 50 -14.35 16.02 14.86
C PRO A 50 -13.93 14.60 14.46
N ILE A 51 -14.62 13.60 15.00
CA ILE A 51 -14.31 12.17 14.86
C ILE A 51 -13.95 11.76 13.41
N PRO A 52 -14.69 12.16 12.35
CA PRO A 52 -14.35 11.76 10.98
C PRO A 52 -12.98 12.26 10.52
N LEU A 53 -12.58 13.47 10.94
CA LEU A 53 -11.29 14.05 10.57
C LEU A 53 -10.15 13.53 11.46
N ALA A 54 -10.38 13.43 12.77
CA ALA A 54 -9.41 12.87 13.71
C ALA A 54 -9.01 11.43 13.35
N SER A 55 -9.95 10.64 12.81
CA SER A 55 -9.72 9.28 12.31
C SER A 55 -8.82 9.19 11.07
N TYR A 56 -8.44 10.32 10.44
CA TYR A 56 -7.37 10.30 9.44
C TYR A 56 -5.97 10.36 10.06
N PHE A 57 -5.85 10.74 11.33
CA PHE A 57 -4.54 10.99 11.96
C PHE A 57 -4.25 10.05 13.15
N SER A 58 -5.27 9.39 13.71
CA SER A 58 -5.12 8.55 14.90
C SER A 58 -5.83 7.21 14.74
N MET A 59 -5.21 6.13 15.23
CA MET A 59 -5.79 4.77 15.28
C MET A 59 -6.75 4.52 16.46
N GLN A 60 -6.89 5.49 17.38
CA GLN A 60 -7.58 5.27 18.67
C GLN A 60 -9.04 4.84 18.53
N HIS A 61 -9.74 5.31 17.49
CA HIS A 61 -11.16 5.00 17.25
C HIS A 61 -11.38 3.97 16.13
N GLY A 62 -10.42 3.05 15.93
CA GLY A 62 -10.62 1.84 15.11
C GLY A 62 -10.24 1.95 13.63
N THR A 63 -9.78 3.11 13.16
CA THR A 63 -9.12 3.20 11.85
C THR A 63 -7.80 2.41 11.85
N ILE A 64 -7.63 1.55 10.86
CA ILE A 64 -6.42 0.73 10.67
C ILE A 64 -5.46 1.34 9.62
N PHE A 65 -5.90 2.38 8.91
CA PHE A 65 -5.15 3.04 7.84
C PHE A 65 -5.26 4.58 7.94
N PRO A 66 -4.63 5.21 8.95
CA PRO A 66 -4.49 6.66 8.97
C PRO A 66 -3.74 7.18 7.74
N LEU A 67 -3.89 8.47 7.46
CA LEU A 67 -3.31 9.13 6.31
C LEU A 67 -1.78 9.15 6.36
N LEU A 68 -1.21 9.31 7.56
CA LEU A 68 0.21 9.16 7.82
C LEU A 68 0.44 7.82 8.52
N PRO A 69 1.44 7.01 8.13
CA PRO A 69 2.50 7.24 7.13
C PRO A 69 2.11 6.77 5.72
N PHE A 70 0.93 6.15 5.57
CA PHE A 70 0.57 5.40 4.37
C PHE A 70 0.55 6.24 3.09
N SER A 71 0.17 7.52 3.17
CA SER A 71 0.30 8.44 2.03
C SER A 71 1.75 8.57 1.57
N GLY A 72 2.70 8.53 2.50
CA GLY A 72 4.14 8.54 2.19
C GLY A 72 4.55 7.36 1.31
N TYR A 73 4.04 6.15 1.59
CA TYR A 73 4.31 4.97 0.75
C TYR A 73 3.78 5.14 -0.67
N ILE A 74 2.55 5.65 -0.81
CA ILE A 74 1.93 5.88 -2.12
C ILE A 74 2.72 6.91 -2.92
N LEU A 75 3.15 8.01 -2.29
CA LEU A 75 3.93 9.05 -2.94
C LEU A 75 5.32 8.52 -3.33
N ILE A 76 6.05 7.87 -2.43
CA ILE A 76 7.37 7.29 -2.77
C ILE A 76 7.23 6.28 -3.92
N GLY A 77 6.23 5.40 -3.88
CA GLY A 77 5.94 4.47 -4.98
C GLY A 77 5.62 5.19 -6.29
N SER A 78 4.84 6.28 -6.24
CA SER A 78 4.52 7.10 -7.42
C SER A 78 5.76 7.76 -8.01
N SER A 79 6.65 8.29 -7.16
CA SER A 79 7.93 8.86 -7.58
C SER A 79 8.79 7.85 -8.32
N LEU A 80 8.94 6.64 -7.77
CA LEU A 80 9.65 5.54 -8.43
C LEU A 80 9.01 5.19 -9.78
N GLY A 81 7.67 5.19 -9.86
CA GLY A 81 6.93 5.01 -11.11
C GLY A 81 7.26 6.05 -12.17
N TYR A 82 7.30 7.34 -11.81
CA TYR A 82 7.68 8.43 -12.72
C TYR A 82 9.16 8.35 -13.15
N LEU A 83 10.06 7.89 -12.28
CA LEU A 83 11.46 7.64 -12.67
C LEU A 83 11.55 6.52 -13.72
N LEU A 84 10.76 5.45 -13.56
CA LEU A 84 10.74 4.31 -14.49
C LEU A 84 10.15 4.63 -15.86
N GLN A 85 9.26 5.64 -15.98
CA GLN A 85 8.70 6.05 -17.27
C GLN A 85 9.78 6.52 -18.26
N ASN A 86 10.86 7.13 -17.76
CA ASN A 86 11.95 7.62 -18.60
C ASN A 86 13.00 6.55 -18.95
N VAL A 87 12.81 5.31 -18.50
CA VAL A 87 13.73 4.20 -18.75
C VAL A 87 13.17 3.33 -19.88
N SER A 88 14.01 3.03 -20.88
CA SER A 88 13.65 2.16 -22.01
C SER A 88 13.20 0.78 -21.52
N ALA A 89 12.31 0.13 -22.28
CA ALA A 89 11.74 -1.17 -21.89
C ALA A 89 12.83 -2.23 -21.65
N GLU A 90 13.87 -2.23 -22.49
CA GLU A 90 15.02 -3.15 -22.41
C GLU A 90 15.87 -2.93 -21.15
N ALA A 91 16.07 -1.67 -20.76
CA ALA A 91 16.87 -1.31 -19.58
C ALA A 91 16.06 -1.35 -18.27
N ARG A 92 14.73 -1.38 -18.33
CA ARG A 92 13.84 -1.22 -17.17
C ARG A 92 14.10 -2.25 -16.08
N ASN A 93 14.19 -3.53 -16.42
CA ASN A 93 14.45 -4.57 -15.43
C ASN A 93 15.83 -4.42 -14.78
N SER A 94 16.86 -4.12 -15.59
CA SER A 94 18.21 -3.88 -15.08
C SER A 94 18.29 -2.62 -14.21
N PHE A 95 17.53 -1.59 -14.55
CA PHE A 95 17.41 -0.37 -13.75
C PHE A 95 16.74 -0.66 -12.41
N ILE A 96 15.59 -1.34 -12.40
CA ILE A 96 14.87 -1.72 -11.17
C ILE A 96 15.81 -2.53 -10.27
N ILE A 97 16.42 -3.59 -10.79
CA ILE A 97 17.28 -4.50 -10.01
C ILE A 97 18.38 -3.72 -9.29
N LYS A 98 19.13 -2.88 -10.02
CA LYS A 98 20.27 -2.15 -9.46
C LYS A 98 19.84 -0.97 -8.60
N LYS A 99 18.96 -0.10 -9.11
CA LYS A 99 18.63 1.18 -8.47
C LYS A 99 17.71 0.99 -7.28
N PHE A 100 16.70 0.11 -7.36
CA PHE A 100 15.78 -0.07 -6.22
C PHE A 100 16.46 -0.83 -5.09
N PHE A 101 17.37 -1.76 -5.42
CA PHE A 101 18.21 -2.38 -4.40
C PHE A 101 19.11 -1.36 -3.69
N LEU A 102 19.81 -0.52 -4.46
CA LEU A 102 20.73 0.48 -3.93
C LEU A 102 20.02 1.60 -3.14
N ILE A 103 18.87 2.07 -3.63
CA ILE A 103 18.06 3.09 -2.93
C ILE A 103 17.39 2.48 -1.70
N GLY A 104 16.98 1.20 -1.74
CA GLY A 104 16.37 0.53 -0.61
C GLY A 104 17.33 0.30 0.56
N LEU A 105 18.63 0.13 0.27
CA LEU A 105 19.67 -0.10 1.29
C LEU A 105 19.70 0.96 2.41
N PRO A 106 19.81 2.27 2.14
CA PRO A 106 19.76 3.27 3.20
C PRO A 106 18.43 3.25 3.96
N TYR A 107 17.29 3.02 3.32
CA TYR A 107 16.01 2.91 4.04
C TYR A 107 16.00 1.75 5.04
N VAL A 108 16.50 0.58 4.64
CA VAL A 108 16.58 -0.58 5.56
C VAL A 108 17.54 -0.28 6.71
N ILE A 109 18.74 0.22 6.41
CA ILE A 109 19.76 0.53 7.43
C ILE A 109 19.23 1.58 8.41
N PHE A 110 18.76 2.74 7.91
CA PHE A 110 18.25 3.80 8.77
C PHE A 110 17.01 3.37 9.55
N GLY A 111 16.09 2.63 8.93
CA GLY A 111 14.89 2.15 9.62
C GLY A 111 15.22 1.17 10.75
N VAL A 112 16.14 0.23 10.53
CA VAL A 112 16.58 -0.73 11.57
C VAL A 112 17.37 -0.02 12.67
N LEU A 113 18.32 0.85 12.32
CA LEU A 113 19.08 1.61 13.32
C LEU A 113 18.19 2.49 14.18
N PHE A 114 17.19 3.14 13.58
CA PHE A 114 16.22 3.95 14.31
C PHE A 114 15.36 3.09 15.25
N ASP A 115 14.94 1.92 14.80
CA ASP A 115 14.16 0.98 15.61
C ASP A 115 14.97 0.46 16.81
N ILE A 116 16.25 0.09 16.59
CA ILE A 116 17.18 -0.33 17.66
C ILE A 116 17.43 0.82 18.64
N TRP A 117 17.67 2.04 18.14
CA TRP A 117 17.87 3.23 18.97
C TRP A 117 16.64 3.51 19.84
N TYR A 118 15.45 3.42 19.25
CA TYR A 118 14.19 3.60 19.97
C TYR A 118 13.96 2.51 21.02
N ALA A 119 14.27 1.25 20.71
CA ALA A 119 14.16 0.11 21.63
C ALA A 119 15.11 0.23 22.83
N ASN A 120 16.35 0.69 22.61
CA ASN A 120 17.34 0.88 23.67
C ASN A 120 17.10 2.13 24.55
N GLY A 121 16.22 3.04 24.11
CA GLY A 121 15.84 4.27 24.83
C GLY A 121 14.85 4.10 25.98
N GLY A 122 14.48 2.87 26.34
CA GLY A 122 13.69 2.58 27.56
C GLY A 122 12.17 2.58 27.41
N VAL A 123 11.62 2.82 26.21
CA VAL A 123 10.19 2.59 25.95
C VAL A 123 10.02 1.18 25.40
N ASN A 124 10.04 0.21 26.31
CA ASN A 124 9.72 -1.19 26.03
C ASN A 124 8.30 -1.28 25.45
N ILE A 125 8.18 -1.50 24.14
CA ILE A 125 6.95 -2.01 23.56
C ILE A 125 7.31 -3.22 22.70
N ILE A 126 7.34 -4.38 23.35
CA ILE A 126 7.00 -5.64 22.71
C ILE A 126 5.55 -5.47 22.24
N GLY A 127 5.40 -4.95 21.02
CA GLY A 127 4.15 -4.42 20.47
C GLY A 127 4.46 -3.26 19.51
N SER A 128 5.33 -3.51 18.54
CA SER A 128 5.69 -2.55 17.50
C SER A 128 4.43 -2.07 16.80
N SER A 129 3.94 -0.88 17.16
CA SER A 129 2.80 -0.30 16.45
C SER A 129 3.17 -0.26 14.96
N PRO A 130 2.33 -0.75 14.04
CA PRO A 130 2.64 -0.80 12.61
C PRO A 130 3.00 0.55 11.99
N ILE A 131 2.85 1.64 12.75
CA ILE A 131 3.05 3.03 12.38
C ILE A 131 4.31 3.66 13.02
N GLN A 132 5.09 2.89 13.79
CA GLN A 132 6.37 3.39 14.29
C GLN A 132 7.27 3.86 13.14
N LEU A 133 8.08 4.89 13.41
CA LEU A 133 8.88 5.54 12.38
C LEU A 133 9.91 4.60 11.77
N GLY A 134 10.66 3.86 12.61
CA GLY A 134 11.64 2.86 12.16
C GLY A 134 10.99 1.80 11.27
N VAL A 135 9.87 1.24 11.73
CA VAL A 135 9.01 0.32 10.98
C VAL A 135 8.57 0.87 9.64
N SER A 136 8.17 2.14 9.61
CA SER A 136 7.70 2.77 8.38
C SER A 136 8.82 2.98 7.37
N ILE A 137 10.01 3.38 7.84
CA ILE A 137 11.18 3.62 6.99
C ILE A 137 11.72 2.31 6.41
N TYR A 138 11.96 1.27 7.23
CA TYR A 138 12.52 0.03 6.67
C TYR A 138 11.54 -0.68 5.73
N ARG A 139 10.21 -0.54 5.93
CA ARG A 139 9.20 -1.10 5.02
C ARG A 139 9.29 -0.52 3.60
N VAL A 140 9.61 0.76 3.46
CA VAL A 140 9.91 1.36 2.13
C VAL A 140 11.09 0.63 1.49
N GLY A 141 12.18 0.47 2.23
CA GLY A 141 13.38 -0.23 1.74
C GLY A 141 13.10 -1.68 1.34
N LEU A 142 12.41 -2.43 2.20
CA LEU A 142 12.00 -3.82 1.92
C LEU A 142 11.10 -3.91 0.70
N SER A 143 10.16 -2.97 0.52
CA SER A 143 9.29 -2.97 -0.67
C SER A 143 10.10 -2.78 -1.97
N MET A 144 11.10 -1.90 -1.97
CA MET A 144 12.00 -1.70 -3.11
C MET A 144 12.83 -2.95 -3.39
N TRP A 145 13.28 -3.66 -2.36
CA TRP A 145 13.99 -4.93 -2.49
C TRP A 145 13.10 -6.04 -3.04
N ILE A 146 11.86 -6.17 -2.55
CA ILE A 146 10.90 -7.15 -3.08
C ILE A 146 10.64 -6.89 -4.58
N ILE A 147 10.50 -5.63 -4.98
CA ILE A 147 10.34 -5.27 -6.40
C ILE A 147 11.61 -5.60 -7.20
N SER A 148 12.80 -5.35 -6.64
CA SER A 148 14.09 -5.71 -7.26
C SER A 148 14.23 -7.21 -7.47
N VAL A 149 13.93 -8.01 -6.43
CA VAL A 149 13.94 -9.47 -6.49
C VAL A 149 12.89 -9.98 -7.48
N SER A 150 11.69 -9.39 -7.50
CA SER A 150 10.64 -9.75 -8.46
C SER A 150 11.06 -9.46 -9.90
N ALA A 151 11.73 -8.33 -10.16
CA ALA A 151 12.28 -8.00 -11.46
C ALA A 151 13.40 -8.96 -11.88
N PHE A 152 14.22 -9.42 -10.94
CA PHE A 152 15.23 -10.44 -11.18
C PHE A 152 14.60 -11.79 -11.52
N LEU A 153 13.66 -12.26 -10.69
CA LEU A 153 12.93 -13.52 -10.89
C LEU A 153 12.15 -13.55 -12.20
N SER A 154 11.64 -12.40 -12.65
CA SER A 154 10.92 -12.30 -13.94
C SER A 154 11.78 -12.74 -15.14
N LYS A 155 13.11 -12.68 -15.05
CA LYS A 155 14.02 -13.17 -16.11
C LYS A 155 14.01 -14.69 -16.25
N PHE A 156 13.74 -15.41 -15.15
CA PHE A 156 13.72 -16.87 -15.11
C PHE A 156 12.30 -17.43 -15.22
N LEU A 157 11.32 -16.70 -14.68
CA LEU A 157 9.91 -17.11 -14.60
C LEU A 157 9.08 -16.47 -15.71
N THR A 158 9.51 -16.61 -16.97
CA THR A 158 8.83 -16.03 -18.14
C THR A 158 7.37 -16.50 -18.25
N VAL A 159 7.10 -17.75 -17.89
CA VAL A 159 5.75 -18.34 -17.86
C VAL A 159 4.80 -17.60 -16.89
N LEU A 160 5.32 -17.06 -15.78
CA LEU A 160 4.52 -16.35 -14.78
C LEU A 160 4.38 -14.86 -15.06
N GLN A 161 5.11 -14.30 -16.04
CA GLN A 161 5.06 -12.87 -16.35
C GLN A 161 3.66 -12.34 -16.68
N PRO A 162 2.80 -13.04 -17.46
CA PRO A 162 1.45 -12.57 -17.74
C PRO A 162 0.61 -12.45 -16.46
N LEU A 163 0.70 -13.44 -15.57
CA LEU A 163 0.01 -13.46 -14.29
C LEU A 163 0.51 -12.34 -13.38
N LEU A 164 1.83 -12.20 -13.22
CA LEU A 164 2.44 -11.14 -12.40
C LEU A 164 2.05 -9.74 -12.92
N SER A 165 2.02 -9.55 -14.24
CA SER A 165 1.59 -8.30 -14.87
C SER A 165 0.12 -8.00 -14.62
N MET A 166 -0.75 -9.01 -14.75
CA MET A 166 -2.19 -8.90 -14.46
C MET A 166 -2.42 -8.51 -13.00
N LEU A 167 -1.81 -9.23 -12.06
CA LEU A 167 -1.94 -8.97 -10.63
C LEU A 167 -1.46 -7.56 -10.27
N SER A 168 -0.35 -7.11 -10.86
CA SER A 168 0.17 -5.76 -10.63
C SER A 168 -0.80 -4.66 -11.10
N LYS A 169 -1.38 -4.81 -12.31
CA LYS A 169 -2.36 -3.86 -12.88
C LYS A 169 -3.66 -3.80 -12.09
N ARG A 170 -4.03 -4.89 -11.40
CA ARG A 170 -5.26 -5.01 -10.62
C ARG A 170 -5.02 -4.97 -9.11
N SER A 171 -3.85 -4.52 -8.67
CA SER A 171 -3.45 -4.50 -7.25
C SER A 171 -4.43 -3.75 -6.34
N LEU A 172 -4.99 -2.61 -6.78
CA LEU A 172 -6.02 -1.90 -6.01
C LEU A 172 -7.30 -2.74 -5.85
N PHE A 173 -7.66 -3.52 -6.86
CA PHE A 173 -8.85 -4.37 -6.81
C PHE A 173 -8.62 -5.57 -5.88
N ILE A 174 -7.44 -6.20 -5.96
CA ILE A 174 -6.99 -7.21 -5.01
C ILE A 174 -7.01 -6.64 -3.59
N TYR A 175 -6.56 -5.39 -3.41
CA TYR A 175 -6.56 -4.71 -2.13
C TYR A 175 -7.96 -4.60 -1.52
N VAL A 176 -8.91 -4.07 -2.29
CA VAL A 176 -10.30 -3.89 -1.83
C VAL A 176 -10.93 -5.25 -1.51
N ILE A 177 -10.78 -6.25 -2.38
CA ILE A 177 -11.33 -7.59 -2.15
C ILE A 177 -10.75 -8.22 -0.88
N HIS A 178 -9.43 -8.17 -0.68
CA HIS A 178 -8.84 -8.78 0.51
C HIS A 178 -9.35 -8.11 1.79
N LEU A 179 -9.60 -6.79 1.77
CA LEU A 179 -10.12 -6.07 2.94
C LEU A 179 -11.55 -6.48 3.23
N LEU A 180 -12.37 -6.60 2.19
CA LEU A 180 -13.75 -7.07 2.33
C LEU A 180 -13.81 -8.50 2.87
N ILE A 181 -12.89 -9.38 2.46
CA ILE A 181 -12.84 -10.75 2.98
C ILE A 181 -12.39 -10.76 4.46
N ILE A 182 -11.31 -10.04 4.81
CA ILE A 182 -10.75 -10.07 6.16
C ILE A 182 -11.62 -9.31 7.15
N TYR A 183 -11.90 -8.03 6.86
CA TYR A 183 -12.56 -7.10 7.78
C TYR A 183 -14.07 -7.04 7.58
N GLY A 184 -14.56 -7.48 6.41
CA GLY A 184 -15.98 -7.43 6.09
C GLY A 184 -16.38 -6.14 5.39
N SER A 185 -17.68 -5.96 5.31
CA SER A 185 -18.35 -4.73 4.92
C SER A 185 -19.38 -4.36 5.99
N PRO A 186 -19.96 -3.15 5.96
CA PRO A 186 -21.02 -2.77 6.89
C PRO A 186 -22.22 -3.74 6.92
N ILE A 187 -22.46 -4.49 5.83
CA ILE A 187 -23.59 -5.44 5.70
C ILE A 187 -23.15 -6.90 5.92
N SER A 188 -21.86 -7.22 5.76
CA SER A 188 -21.37 -8.60 5.83
C SER A 188 -20.15 -8.70 6.76
N PRO A 189 -20.22 -9.48 7.86
CA PRO A 189 -19.05 -9.67 8.71
C PRO A 189 -17.92 -10.35 7.93
N GLY A 190 -16.68 -9.88 8.13
CA GLY A 190 -15.49 -10.50 7.57
C GLY A 190 -14.99 -11.66 8.42
N ILE A 191 -13.97 -12.36 7.92
CA ILE A 191 -13.32 -13.48 8.63
C ILE A 191 -12.89 -13.09 10.04
N ARG A 192 -12.42 -11.84 10.24
CA ARG A 192 -11.99 -11.33 11.55
C ARG A 192 -13.09 -11.38 12.62
N HIS A 193 -14.36 -11.27 12.23
CA HIS A 193 -15.47 -11.34 13.18
C HIS A 193 -15.64 -12.75 13.75
N PHE A 194 -15.38 -13.78 12.94
CA PHE A 194 -15.52 -15.18 13.34
C PHE A 194 -14.26 -15.77 13.99
N PHE A 195 -13.08 -15.29 13.57
CA PHE A 195 -11.79 -15.85 13.99
C PHE A 195 -10.95 -14.82 14.76
N PHE A 196 -11.36 -14.52 15.99
CA PHE A 196 -10.61 -13.64 16.88
C PHE A 196 -9.59 -14.46 17.71
N ASN A 197 -8.32 -14.04 17.75
CA ASN A 197 -7.24 -14.69 18.50
C ASN A 197 -7.02 -16.18 18.17
N VAL A 198 -6.97 -16.50 16.88
CA VAL A 198 -6.66 -17.85 16.39
C VAL A 198 -5.19 -18.23 16.56
N ASP A 199 -4.93 -19.54 16.66
CA ASP A 199 -3.58 -20.08 16.64
C ASP A 199 -2.85 -19.79 15.32
N VAL A 200 -1.52 -19.87 15.34
CA VAL A 200 -0.67 -19.57 14.18
C VAL A 200 -1.00 -20.46 12.98
N GLY A 201 -1.38 -21.72 13.21
CA GLY A 201 -1.76 -22.65 12.14
C GLY A 201 -3.04 -22.22 11.45
N THR A 202 -4.10 -21.97 12.22
CA THR A 202 -5.37 -21.46 11.69
C THR A 202 -5.18 -20.12 10.97
N ALA A 203 -4.38 -19.20 11.55
CA ALA A 203 -4.04 -17.93 10.90
C ALA A 203 -3.35 -18.13 9.55
N PHE A 204 -2.45 -19.10 9.44
CA PHE A 204 -1.77 -19.44 8.19
C PHE A 204 -2.74 -19.97 7.12
N TYR A 205 -3.65 -20.88 7.48
CA TYR A 205 -4.68 -21.37 6.55
C TYR A 205 -5.65 -20.27 6.12
N CYS A 206 -6.08 -19.41 7.05
CA CYS A 206 -6.89 -18.24 6.71
C CYS A 206 -6.15 -17.29 5.75
N ALA A 207 -4.86 -17.06 5.94
CA ALA A 207 -4.06 -16.23 5.04
C ALA A 207 -3.98 -16.82 3.62
N LEU A 208 -3.70 -18.12 3.51
CA LEU A 208 -3.71 -18.82 2.22
C LEU A 208 -5.07 -18.76 1.54
N PHE A 209 -6.15 -18.94 2.31
CA PHE A 209 -7.52 -18.83 1.82
C PHE A 209 -7.77 -17.42 1.25
N VAL A 210 -7.47 -16.36 2.00
CA VAL A 210 -7.67 -14.98 1.55
C VAL A 210 -6.87 -14.68 0.28
N ILE A 211 -5.60 -15.09 0.22
CA ILE A 211 -4.74 -14.89 -0.95
C ILE A 211 -5.32 -15.61 -2.18
N PHE A 212 -5.67 -16.89 -2.02
CA PHE A 212 -6.23 -17.70 -3.08
C PHE A 212 -7.52 -17.10 -3.65
N PHE A 213 -8.48 -16.76 -2.79
CA PHE A 213 -9.76 -16.18 -3.21
C PHE A 213 -9.58 -14.80 -3.84
N SER A 214 -8.68 -13.97 -3.30
CA SER A 214 -8.41 -12.65 -3.89
C SER A 214 -7.85 -12.77 -5.31
N ILE A 215 -6.90 -13.69 -5.54
CA ILE A 215 -6.33 -13.96 -6.87
C ILE A 215 -7.40 -14.53 -7.81
N LEU A 216 -8.19 -15.50 -7.34
CA LEU A 216 -9.24 -16.14 -8.12
C LEU A 216 -10.29 -15.14 -8.61
N LEU A 217 -10.81 -14.29 -7.71
CA LEU A 217 -11.81 -13.28 -8.05
C LEU A 217 -11.29 -12.27 -9.09
N VAL A 218 -10.03 -11.84 -8.95
CA VAL A 218 -9.41 -10.94 -9.93
C VAL A 218 -9.17 -11.63 -11.26
N TYR A 219 -8.77 -12.90 -11.27
CA TYR A 219 -8.60 -13.67 -12.49
C TYR A 219 -9.92 -13.87 -13.24
N MET A 220 -10.99 -14.22 -12.52
CA MET A 220 -12.34 -14.33 -13.08
C MET A 220 -12.78 -12.98 -13.65
N TYR A 221 -12.60 -11.89 -12.90
CA TYR A 221 -12.91 -10.54 -13.36
C TYR A 221 -12.17 -10.17 -14.64
N ASP A 222 -10.84 -10.38 -14.70
CA ASP A 222 -10.04 -10.00 -15.87
C ASP A 222 -10.45 -10.81 -17.10
N THR A 223 -10.75 -12.10 -16.92
CA THR A 223 -11.23 -12.99 -17.99
C THR A 223 -12.60 -12.58 -18.50
N SER A 224 -13.55 -12.28 -17.60
CA SER A 224 -14.89 -11.83 -17.98
C SER A 224 -14.90 -10.43 -18.59
N SER A 225 -14.00 -9.53 -18.16
CA SER A 225 -13.90 -8.16 -18.69
C SER A 225 -13.51 -8.09 -20.17
N LYS A 226 -12.93 -9.17 -20.71
CA LYS A 226 -12.59 -9.31 -22.14
C LYS A 226 -13.82 -9.57 -23.02
N ASN A 227 -14.97 -9.90 -22.43
CA ASN A 227 -16.23 -10.10 -23.15
C ASN A 227 -17.07 -8.81 -23.05
N GLU A 228 -17.43 -8.19 -24.17
CA GLU A 228 -18.04 -6.84 -24.23
C GLU A 228 -19.33 -6.71 -23.39
N ASN A 229 -20.18 -7.73 -23.40
CA ASN A 229 -21.44 -7.71 -22.64
C ASN A 229 -21.22 -7.86 -21.12
N ALA A 230 -20.20 -8.60 -20.70
CA ALA A 230 -19.85 -8.75 -19.30
C ALA A 230 -19.13 -7.49 -18.76
N SER A 231 -18.31 -6.83 -19.58
CA SER A 231 -17.60 -5.60 -19.22
C SER A 231 -18.53 -4.49 -18.70
N ASN A 232 -19.70 -4.31 -19.34
CA ASN A 232 -20.68 -3.32 -18.88
C ASN A 232 -21.32 -3.70 -17.55
N PHE A 233 -21.72 -4.97 -17.38
CA PHE A 233 -22.26 -5.47 -16.10
C PHE A 233 -21.26 -5.27 -14.95
N TYR A 234 -19.99 -5.61 -15.15
CA TYR A 234 -18.95 -5.43 -14.14
C TYR A 234 -18.64 -3.97 -13.84
N LYS A 235 -18.68 -3.06 -14.83
CA LYS A 235 -18.59 -1.61 -14.58
C LYS A 235 -19.72 -1.12 -13.71
N TYR A 236 -20.96 -1.56 -13.94
CA TYR A 236 -22.10 -1.18 -13.12
C TYR A 236 -21.99 -1.76 -11.70
N VAL A 237 -21.53 -3.00 -11.53
CA VAL A 237 -21.25 -3.58 -10.21
C VAL A 237 -20.15 -2.80 -9.48
N MET A 238 -19.11 -2.34 -10.19
CA MET A 238 -18.04 -1.50 -9.63
C MET A 238 -18.55 -0.11 -9.20
N VAL A 239 -19.34 0.54 -10.06
CA VAL A 239 -19.95 1.84 -9.72
C VAL A 239 -20.92 1.67 -8.56
N ALA A 240 -21.72 0.60 -8.54
CA ALA A 240 -22.61 0.27 -7.43
C ALA A 240 -21.82 0.00 -6.14
N LEU A 241 -20.71 -0.73 -6.18
CA LEU A 241 -19.82 -0.95 -5.03
C LEU A 241 -19.17 0.35 -4.55
N ILE A 242 -18.75 1.23 -5.45
CA ILE A 242 -18.15 2.52 -5.09
C ILE A 242 -19.19 3.47 -4.50
N ILE A 243 -20.39 3.53 -5.08
CA ILE A 243 -21.53 4.30 -4.53
C ILE A 243 -21.94 3.74 -3.16
N TYR A 244 -22.00 2.41 -3.04
CA TYR A 244 -22.25 1.71 -1.78
C TYR A 244 -21.20 2.05 -0.71
N MET A 245 -19.92 2.13 -1.07
CA MET A 245 -18.84 2.53 -0.17
C MET A 245 -18.77 4.04 0.12
N LEU A 246 -19.47 4.88 -0.65
CA LEU A 246 -19.51 6.35 -0.46
C LEU A 246 -20.73 6.82 0.34
N LEU A 247 -21.83 6.06 0.30
CA LEU A 247 -23.07 6.36 1.01
C LEU A 247 -23.10 5.83 2.45
N ILE A 248 -22.06 5.12 2.88
CA ILE A 248 -21.91 4.51 4.22
C ILE A 248 -20.56 4.90 4.78
#